data_AF-A0A7R8W260-F1
#
_entry.id   AF-A0A7R8W260-F1
#
_cell.length_a   1.000
_cell.length_b   1.000
_cell.length_c   1.000
_cell.angle_alpha   90.00
_cell.angle_beta   90.00
_cell.angle_gamma   90.00
#
_symmetry.space_group_name_H-M   'P 1'
#
loop_
_entity.id
_entity.type
_entity.pdbx_description
1 polymer ?
#
loop_
_entity_poly.entity_id
_entity_poly.type
_entity_poly.pdbx_seq_one_letter_code
_entity_poly.pdbx_strand_id
1 'polypeptide(L)'
;MMAGETDSEMKTLPEHDINIDNYRNLVRTYIDLHLYSAAQFWADKVVSLSNGEPRDVYWLAQCMYHMKQYHRAAHVIRSRGLEKVVIKLQLITVILKPTLLVEWFK
;
A
#
# COMPACT_ATOMS: atom_id res chain seq x y z
N MET A 1 1.35 -17.28 57.82
CA MET A 1 0.71 -16.62 56.67
C MET A 1 1.49 -15.37 56.37
N MET A 2 2.17 -15.29 55.23
CA MET A 2 2.51 -14.04 54.57
C MET A 2 2.56 -14.34 53.08
N ALA A 3 1.52 -13.88 52.38
CA ALA A 3 1.43 -13.90 50.93
C ALA A 3 2.34 -12.80 50.38
N GLY A 4 3.29 -13.17 49.53
CA GLY A 4 4.06 -12.25 48.71
C GLY A 4 3.78 -12.59 47.26
N GLU A 5 2.66 -12.10 46.74
CA GLU A 5 2.35 -12.10 45.31
C GLU A 5 3.36 -11.15 44.64
N THR A 6 4.32 -11.73 43.91
CA THR A 6 5.21 -10.96 43.04
C THR A 6 4.46 -10.70 41.74
N ASP A 7 3.73 -9.58 41.69
CA ASP A 7 3.16 -9.07 40.45
C ASP A 7 4.29 -8.84 39.45
N SER A 8 4.30 -9.69 38.41
CA SER A 8 5.26 -9.60 37.32
C SER A 8 4.93 -8.36 36.51
N GLU A 9 5.69 -7.30 36.76
CA GLU A 9 5.69 -6.05 36.04
C GLU A 9 6.00 -6.33 34.56
N MET A 10 4.95 -6.45 33.75
CA MET A 10 5.04 -6.58 32.31
C MET A 10 5.58 -5.27 31.76
N LYS A 11 6.92 -5.19 31.62
CA LYS A 11 7.60 -4.10 30.95
C LYS A 11 7.04 -3.99 29.53
N THR A 12 6.15 -3.03 29.33
CA THR A 12 5.76 -2.54 28.01
C THR A 12 7.05 -2.07 27.33
N LEU A 13 7.48 -2.80 26.29
CA LEU A 13 8.60 -2.41 25.46
C LEU A 13 8.33 -1.00 24.92
N PRO A 14 9.35 -0.14 24.80
CA PRO A 14 9.16 1.21 24.28
C PRO A 14 8.51 1.10 22.90
N GLU A 15 7.37 1.78 22.72
CA GLU A 15 6.78 2.00 21.41
C GLU A 15 7.85 2.71 20.57
N HIS A 16 8.58 1.94 19.78
CA HIS A 16 9.43 2.50 18.75
C HIS A 16 8.48 3.12 17.72
N ASP A 17 8.29 4.43 17.80
CA ASP A 17 7.53 5.20 16.82
C ASP A 17 8.10 4.92 15.42
N ILE A 18 7.40 4.09 14.66
CA ILE A 18 7.80 3.72 13.31
C ILE A 18 7.61 4.96 12.44
N ASN A 19 8.70 5.59 12.03
CA ASN A 19 8.63 6.74 11.13
C ASN A 19 8.30 6.30 9.70
N ILE A 20 7.03 6.41 9.33
CA ILE A 20 6.47 6.02 8.02
C ILE A 20 7.10 6.83 6.87
N ASP A 21 7.53 8.07 7.11
CA ASP A 21 8.07 8.94 6.05
C ASP A 21 9.40 8.42 5.49
N ASN A 22 10.19 7.72 6.30
CA ASN A 22 11.42 7.05 5.83
C ASN A 22 11.08 5.98 4.78
N TYR A 23 10.04 5.19 5.02
CA TYR A 23 9.58 4.17 4.07
C TYR A 23 8.94 4.79 2.82
N ARG A 24 8.23 5.91 2.95
CA ARG A 24 7.72 6.65 1.78
C ARG A 24 8.86 7.15 0.89
N ASN A 25 9.94 7.65 1.48
CA ASN A 25 11.14 8.04 0.74
C ASN A 25 11.81 6.83 0.07
N LEU A 26 11.92 5.71 0.79
CA LEU A 26 12.46 4.47 0.25
C LEU A 26 11.69 3.97 -0.98
N VAL A 27 10.36 4.02 -0.94
CA VAL A 27 9.50 3.69 -2.09
C VAL A 27 9.82 4.58 -3.28
N ARG A 28 9.92 5.90 -3.08
CA ARG A 28 10.28 6.85 -4.16
C ARG A 28 11.63 6.53 -4.76
N THR A 29 12.64 6.28 -3.94
CA THR A 29 13.98 5.90 -4.40
C THR A 29 13.94 4.65 -5.28
N TYR A 30 13.20 3.60 -4.89
CA TYR A 30 13.07 2.41 -5.72
C TYR A 30 12.30 2.64 -7.02
N ILE A 31 11.31 3.54 -7.02
CA ILE A 31 10.61 3.96 -8.23
C ILE A 31 11.56 4.67 -9.19
N ASP A 32 12.36 5.63 -8.68
CA ASP A 32 13.33 6.38 -9.49
C ASP A 32 14.40 5.44 -10.08
N LEU A 33 14.80 4.42 -9.33
CA LEU A 33 15.70 3.35 -9.79
C LEU A 33 15.04 2.30 -10.70
N HIS A 34 13.74 2.43 -11.00
CA HIS A 34 12.96 1.47 -11.79
C HIS A 34 12.91 0.05 -11.18
N LEU A 35 13.21 -0.08 -9.88
CA LEU A 35 13.16 -1.32 -9.13
C LEU A 35 11.74 -1.57 -8.60
N TYR A 36 10.78 -1.68 -9.52
CA TYR A 36 9.35 -1.70 -9.18
C TYR A 36 8.92 -2.87 -8.29
N SER A 37 9.61 -4.02 -8.36
CA SER A 37 9.35 -5.17 -7.48
C SER A 37 9.66 -4.83 -6.00
N ALA A 38 10.82 -4.23 -5.75
CA ALA A 38 11.19 -3.77 -4.41
C ALA A 38 10.29 -2.60 -3.97
N ALA A 39 9.99 -1.66 -4.87
CA ALA A 39 9.07 -0.56 -4.60
C ALA A 39 7.68 -1.06 -4.19
N GLN A 40 7.12 -2.05 -4.90
CA GLN A 40 5.81 -2.64 -4.59
C GLN A 40 5.82 -3.29 -3.19
N PHE A 41 6.87 -4.03 -2.85
CA PHE A 41 7.01 -4.65 -1.53
C PHE A 41 6.99 -3.60 -0.41
N TRP A 42 7.79 -2.55 -0.54
CA TRP A 42 7.86 -1.50 0.49
C TRP A 42 6.60 -0.64 0.52
N ALA A 43 5.97 -0.36 -0.62
CA ALA A 43 4.71 0.36 -0.67
C ALA A 43 3.58 -0.39 0.04
N ASP A 44 3.52 -1.72 -0.06
CA ASP A 44 2.57 -2.55 0.68
C ASP A 44 2.75 -2.43 2.21
N LYS A 45 4.01 -2.34 2.67
CA LYS A 45 4.33 -2.09 4.07
C LYS A 45 3.93 -0.69 4.52
N VAL A 46 4.23 0.34 3.74
CA VAL A 46 3.80 1.73 4.03
C VAL A 46 2.29 1.79 4.19
N VAL A 47 1.55 1.19 3.25
CA VAL A 47 0.09 1.15 3.26
C VAL A 47 -0.47 0.45 4.50
N SER A 48 0.21 -0.60 4.97
CA SER A 48 -0.18 -1.32 6.20
C SER A 48 0.10 -0.48 7.45
N LEU A 49 1.24 0.23 7.47
CA LEU A 49 1.64 1.10 8.59
C LEU A 49 0.81 2.39 8.67
N SER A 50 0.35 2.92 7.53
CA SER A 50 -0.41 4.18 7.48
C SER A 50 -1.91 4.00 7.63
N ASN A 51 -2.38 2.80 8.04
CA ASN A 51 -3.79 2.44 8.08
C ASN A 51 -4.53 2.70 6.76
N GLY A 52 -3.78 2.60 5.66
CA GLY A 52 -4.33 2.74 4.33
C GLY A 52 -4.62 4.13 3.84
N GLU A 53 -3.79 5.08 4.25
CA GLU A 53 -3.83 6.45 3.76
C GLU A 53 -3.89 6.51 2.22
N PRO A 54 -4.82 7.30 1.64
CA PRO A 54 -5.08 7.31 0.20
C PRO A 54 -3.85 7.52 -0.70
N ARG A 55 -2.92 8.38 -0.28
CA ARG A 55 -1.67 8.65 -1.00
C ARG A 55 -0.78 7.42 -1.07
N ASP A 56 -0.66 6.67 0.03
CA ASP A 56 0.18 5.49 0.08
C ASP A 56 -0.40 4.35 -0.78
N VAL A 57 -1.74 4.23 -0.79
CA VAL A 57 -2.45 3.29 -1.68
C VAL A 57 -2.22 3.64 -3.14
N TYR A 58 -2.22 4.93 -3.48
CA TYR A 58 -1.91 5.41 -4.82
C TYR A 58 -0.51 4.96 -5.26
N TRP A 59 0.51 5.12 -4.39
CA TRP A 59 1.88 4.69 -4.71
C TRP A 59 1.98 3.18 -4.91
N LEU A 60 1.30 2.39 -4.08
CA LEU A 60 1.23 0.93 -4.26
C LEU A 60 0.60 0.54 -5.60
N ALA A 61 -0.54 1.16 -5.95
CA ALA A 61 -1.20 0.92 -7.22
C ALA A 61 -0.33 1.34 -8.42
N GLN A 62 0.42 2.44 -8.29
CA GLN A 62 1.36 2.89 -9.32
C GLN A 62 2.49 1.88 -9.52
N CYS A 63 3.08 1.33 -8.45
CA CYS A 63 4.07 0.26 -8.56
C CYS A 63 3.50 -0.99 -9.25
N MET A 64 2.28 -1.41 -8.89
CA MET A 64 1.59 -2.53 -9.53
C MET A 64 1.37 -2.30 -11.02
N TYR A 65 1.04 -1.07 -11.42
CA TYR A 65 0.87 -0.69 -12.83
C TYR A 65 2.16 -0.83 -13.62
N HIS A 66 3.29 -0.31 -13.12
CA HIS A 66 4.59 -0.47 -13.78
C HIS A 66 5.01 -1.94 -13.91
N MET A 67 4.52 -2.79 -13.01
CA MET A 67 4.70 -4.25 -13.06
C MET A 67 3.65 -5.00 -13.89
N LYS A 68 2.79 -4.28 -14.63
CA LYS A 68 1.71 -4.84 -15.46
C LYS A 68 0.64 -5.64 -14.69
N GLN A 69 0.52 -5.41 -13.38
CA GLN A 69 -0.46 -6.07 -12.50
C GLN A 69 -1.77 -5.29 -12.42
N TYR A 70 -2.40 -5.08 -13.57
CA TYR A 70 -3.54 -4.15 -13.72
C TYR A 70 -4.76 -4.52 -12.88
N HIS A 71 -5.11 -5.81 -12.82
CA HIS A 71 -6.23 -6.31 -12.00
C HIS A 71 -6.02 -5.98 -10.52
N ARG A 72 -4.80 -6.22 -10.02
CA ARG A 72 -4.43 -5.97 -8.62
C ARG A 72 -4.45 -4.48 -8.30
N ALA A 73 -3.91 -3.65 -9.20
CA ALA A 73 -3.95 -2.20 -9.05
C ALA A 73 -5.40 -1.68 -8.98
N ALA A 74 -6.28 -2.13 -9.88
CA ALA A 74 -7.69 -1.74 -9.86
C ALA A 74 -8.41 -2.21 -8.58
N HIS A 75 -8.15 -3.44 -8.16
CA HIS A 75 -8.74 -4.00 -6.94
C HIS A 75 -8.33 -3.21 -5.69
N VAL A 76 -7.04 -2.86 -5.54
CA VAL A 76 -6.55 -2.15 -4.34
C VAL A 76 -7.13 -0.74 -4.22
N ILE A 77 -7.41 -0.08 -5.33
CA ILE A 77 -8.02 1.26 -5.33
C ILE A 77 -9.53 1.15 -5.02
N ARG A 78 -10.21 0.17 -5.62
CA ARG A 78 -11.66 -0.05 -5.40
C ARG A 78 -11.96 -0.49 -3.97
N SER A 79 -11.18 -1.42 -3.42
CA SER A 79 -11.41 -1.95 -2.06
C SER A 79 -11.31 -0.90 -0.95
N ARG A 80 -10.75 0.27 -1.25
CA ARG A 80 -10.57 1.38 -0.31
C ARG A 80 -11.43 2.60 -0.62
N GLY A 81 -12.38 2.49 -1.56
CA GLY A 81 -13.29 3.57 -1.93
C GLY A 81 -12.60 4.78 -2.56
N LEU A 82 -11.39 4.62 -3.10
CA LEU A 82 -10.58 5.70 -3.67
C LEU A 82 -10.92 5.99 -5.13
N GLU A 83 -12.18 5.83 -5.51
CA GLU A 83 -12.66 5.88 -6.90
C GLU A 83 -12.35 7.22 -7.59
N LYS A 84 -12.32 8.31 -6.81
CA LYS A 84 -11.93 9.65 -7.31
C LYS A 84 -10.44 9.76 -7.64
N VAL A 85 -9.58 8.95 -7.01
CA VAL A 85 -8.13 8.87 -7.31
C VAL A 85 -7.89 8.12 -8.62
N VAL A 86 -8.76 7.16 -8.96
CA VAL A 86 -8.73 6.40 -10.22
C VAL A 86 -8.80 7.33 -11.44
N ILE A 87 -9.49 8.48 -11.34
CA ILE A 87 -9.63 9.45 -12.43
C ILE A 87 -8.30 10.15 -12.77
N LYS A 88 -7.40 10.29 -11.78
CA LYS A 88 -6.10 10.95 -11.97
C LYS A 88 -5.01 10.00 -12.46
N LEU A 89 -5.19 8.71 -12.18
CA LEU A 89 -4.37 7.64 -12.72
C LEU A 89 -4.76 7.46 -14.21
N GLN A 90 -3.85 7.77 -15.15
CA GLN A 90 -3.97 7.40 -16.57
C GLN A 90 -4.18 5.87 -16.81
N LEU A 91 -4.20 5.08 -15.73
CA LEU A 91 -4.54 3.67 -15.60
C LEU A 91 -5.83 3.28 -16.34
N ILE A 92 -6.88 4.11 -16.26
CA ILE A 92 -8.14 3.87 -17.00
C ILE A 92 -7.90 4.02 -18.51
N THR A 93 -7.21 5.04 -18.99
CA THR A 93 -7.15 5.33 -20.43
C THR A 93 -6.42 4.25 -21.26
N VAL A 94 -5.48 3.52 -20.64
CA VAL A 94 -4.75 2.44 -21.31
C VAL A 94 -5.44 1.08 -21.14
N ILE A 95 -6.08 0.82 -20.01
CA ILE A 95 -6.76 -0.46 -19.73
C ILE A 95 -8.19 -0.49 -20.30
N LEU A 96 -8.87 0.67 -20.31
CA LEU A 96 -10.21 0.87 -20.89
C LEU A 96 -10.13 1.51 -22.29
N LYS A 97 -9.18 1.08 -23.12
CA LYS A 97 -9.47 1.11 -24.56
C LYS A 97 -10.58 0.07 -24.83
N PRO A 98 -11.56 0.37 -25.69
CA PRO A 98 -12.95 -0.11 -25.57
C PRO A 98 -13.20 -1.60 -25.89
N THR A 99 -12.15 -2.42 -26.01
CA THR A 99 -12.25 -3.81 -26.50
C THR A 99 -12.45 -4.87 -25.41
N LEU A 100 -12.33 -4.55 -24.11
CA LEU A 100 -12.37 -5.56 -23.04
C LEU A 100 -13.50 -5.40 -22.03
N LEU A 101 -14.42 -4.43 -22.20
CA LEU A 101 -15.55 -4.24 -21.28
C LEU A 101 -16.52 -5.43 -21.21
N VAL A 102 -16.53 -6.30 -22.22
CA VAL A 102 -17.44 -7.46 -22.30
C VAL A 102 -16.92 -8.71 -21.59
N GLU A 103 -15.61 -8.86 -21.38
CA GLU A 103 -15.05 -10.06 -20.75
C GLU A 103 -14.76 -9.91 -19.25
N TRP A 104 -14.76 -8.69 -18.74
CA TRP A 104 -14.50 -8.40 -17.32
C TRP A 104 -15.76 -8.35 -16.44
N PHE A 105 -16.94 -8.56 -17.04
CA PHE A 105 -18.24 -8.63 -16.34
C PHE A 105 -18.80 -10.06 -16.22
N LYS A 106 -18.01 -11.08 -16.56
CA LYS A 106 -18.25 -12.48 -16.18
C LYS A 106 -17.18 -12.92 -15.20
#